data_AF-A0A2H6JSX8-F1
#
_entry.id   AF-A0A2H6JSX8-F1
#
_cell.length_a   1.000
_cell.length_b   1.000
_cell.length_c   1.000
_cell.angle_alpha   90.00
_cell.angle_beta   90.00
_cell.angle_gamma   90.00
#
_symmetry.space_group_name_H-M   'P 1'
#
loop_
_entity.id
_entity.type
_entity.pdbx_description
1 polymer ?
#
loop_
_entity_poly.entity_id
_entity_poly.type
_entity_poly.pdbx_seq_one_letter_code
_entity_poly.pdbx_strand_id
1 'polypeptide(L)'
;MWIRKNFTQPAPDTGDVAHRFLSRRTIIGIVAAATLLPATPALAVQLHGAPEGLYVHMLAHVFYFAALLFLLLILKKKPPGHSAAWRNFRLALVFFLLWNTDTFIVHWLASRLPETAFVGHSLWAHRLAGPLTPTRWIYYLGRFDHLLCVPAMFFLVLSLRRLCRETESRPPTTPGDGP
;
A
#
# COMPACT_ATOMS: atom_id res chain seq x y z
N MET A 1 15.01 83.60 31.32
CA MET A 1 15.81 83.23 32.50
C MET A 1 15.22 81.93 33.06
N TRP A 2 15.77 80.75 32.69
CA TRP A 2 16.40 79.74 33.59
C TRP A 2 15.53 79.47 34.87
N ILE A 3 14.96 78.29 35.20
CA ILE A 3 15.58 76.97 35.49
C ILE A 3 14.58 75.91 36.09
N ARG A 4 14.83 74.60 35.79
CA ARG A 4 14.50 73.29 36.45
C ARG A 4 13.04 72.94 36.82
N LYS A 5 12.41 71.86 36.31
CA LYS A 5 12.63 70.38 36.44
C LYS A 5 12.50 69.82 37.88
N ASN A 6 11.45 69.01 38.11
CA ASN A 6 11.38 67.80 38.96
C ASN A 6 10.12 67.00 38.57
N PHE A 7 10.25 65.95 37.73
CA PHE A 7 10.32 64.53 38.12
C PHE A 7 9.09 64.00 38.88
N THR A 8 8.09 63.56 38.11
CA THR A 8 7.22 62.43 38.47
C THR A 8 7.24 61.47 37.30
N GLN A 9 7.97 60.36 37.41
CA GLN A 9 7.78 59.25 36.48
C GLN A 9 6.39 58.64 36.75
N PRO A 10 5.58 58.36 35.71
CA PRO A 10 4.43 57.50 35.91
C PRO A 10 4.92 56.08 36.24
N ALA A 11 4.19 55.39 37.11
CA ALA A 11 4.43 54.01 37.49
C ALA A 11 4.56 53.10 36.25
N PRO A 12 5.35 52.01 36.31
CA PRO A 12 5.37 51.02 35.24
C PRO A 12 3.95 50.45 35.10
N ASP A 13 3.42 50.52 33.88
CA ASP A 13 2.19 49.85 33.47
C ASP A 13 2.37 48.33 33.66
N THR A 14 1.89 47.81 34.79
CA THR A 14 1.80 46.38 35.08
C THR A 14 0.44 45.82 34.64
N GLY A 15 -0.08 46.28 33.50
CA GLY A 15 -1.44 45.99 33.06
C GLY A 15 -1.59 45.04 31.88
N ASP A 16 -0.55 44.79 31.09
CA ASP A 16 -0.68 43.93 29.91
C ASP A 16 -0.03 42.55 30.15
N VAL A 17 -0.54 41.86 31.18
CA VAL A 17 -0.41 40.40 31.25
C VAL A 17 -1.26 39.87 30.11
N ALA A 18 -0.64 39.75 28.95
CA ALA A 18 -1.22 39.16 27.76
C ALA A 18 -1.72 37.75 28.09
N HIS A 19 -2.98 37.64 28.52
CA HIS A 19 -3.74 36.41 28.46
C HIS A 19 -3.91 36.11 26.97
N ARG A 20 -2.88 35.49 26.39
CA ARG A 20 -2.96 34.86 25.08
C ARG A 20 -4.00 33.77 25.20
N PHE A 21 -5.26 34.10 24.94
CA PHE A 21 -6.31 33.13 24.73
C PHE A 21 -5.83 32.24 23.59
N LEU A 22 -5.44 31.01 23.94
CA LEU A 22 -5.11 30.01 22.93
C LEU A 22 -6.34 29.90 22.03
N SER A 23 -6.15 30.20 20.75
CA SER A 23 -7.24 30.10 19.79
C SER A 23 -7.82 28.70 19.83
N ARG A 24 -9.12 28.56 19.57
CA ARG A 24 -9.79 27.25 19.48
C ARG A 24 -9.03 26.28 18.56
N ARG A 25 -8.39 26.80 17.50
CA ARG A 25 -7.54 26.05 16.58
C ARG A 25 -6.25 25.53 17.23
N THR A 26 -5.61 26.34 18.08
CA THR A 26 -4.43 25.94 18.85
C THR A 26 -4.77 24.87 19.87
N ILE A 27 -5.90 25.01 20.57
CA ILE A 27 -6.38 23.99 21.52
C ILE A 27 -6.68 22.68 20.80
N ILE A 28 -7.40 22.73 19.66
CA ILE A 28 -7.67 21.54 18.84
C ILE A 28 -6.37 20.91 18.35
N GLY A 29 -5.40 21.70 17.91
CA GLY A 29 -4.09 21.22 17.49
C GLY A 29 -3.31 20.53 18.61
N ILE A 30 -3.31 21.11 19.81
CA ILE A 30 -2.66 20.52 21.00
C ILE A 30 -3.37 19.23 21.41
N VAL A 31 -4.70 19.20 21.42
CA VAL A 31 -5.48 18.00 21.76
C VAL A 31 -5.24 16.89 20.72
N ALA A 32 -5.26 17.21 19.42
CA ALA A 32 -4.98 16.24 18.37
C ALA A 32 -3.53 15.73 18.42
N ALA A 33 -2.56 16.60 18.71
CA ALA A 33 -1.18 16.19 18.93
C ALA A 33 -1.06 15.29 20.17
N ALA A 34 -1.70 15.66 21.28
CA ALA A 34 -1.68 14.88 22.52
C ALA A 34 -2.35 13.50 22.37
N THR A 35 -3.31 13.33 21.46
CA THR A 35 -3.95 12.03 21.19
C THR A 35 -3.22 11.19 20.15
N LEU A 36 -2.54 11.81 19.17
CA LEU A 36 -1.88 11.10 18.06
C LEU A 36 -0.39 10.81 18.30
N LEU A 37 0.28 11.60 19.15
CA LEU A 37 1.70 11.42 19.46
C LEU A 37 2.02 10.25 20.41
N PRO A 38 1.17 9.81 21.35
CA PRO A 38 1.41 8.56 22.06
C PRO A 38 1.14 7.40 21.10
N ALA A 39 2.20 6.94 20.43
CA ALA A 39 2.21 5.73 19.63
C ALA A 39 2.15 4.50 20.56
N THR A 40 1.01 4.31 21.24
CA THR A 40 0.68 3.01 21.82
C THR A 40 0.50 2.02 20.67
N PRO A 41 0.88 0.73 20.82
CA PRO A 41 0.60 -0.27 19.80
C PRO A 41 -0.88 -0.21 19.47
N ALA A 42 -1.22 0.19 18.24
CA ALA A 42 -2.60 0.16 17.80
C ALA A 42 -3.01 -1.30 17.75
N LEU A 43 -3.74 -1.76 18.76
CA LEU A 43 -4.34 -3.10 18.85
C LEU A 43 -5.33 -3.38 17.70
N ALA A 44 -5.50 -2.43 16.77
CA ALA A 44 -6.24 -2.57 15.52
C ALA A 44 -5.61 -3.59 14.55
N VAL A 45 -4.30 -3.85 14.64
CA VAL A 45 -3.65 -4.94 13.90
C VAL A 45 -3.45 -6.11 14.85
N GLN A 46 -4.46 -6.97 14.95
CA GLN A 46 -4.32 -8.24 15.65
C GLN A 46 -3.42 -9.15 14.80
N LEU A 47 -2.11 -9.17 15.10
CA LEU A 47 -1.24 -10.24 14.60
C LEU A 47 -1.79 -11.56 15.15
N HIS A 48 -2.50 -12.30 14.31
CA HIS A 48 -2.87 -13.66 14.67
C HIS A 48 -1.57 -14.47 14.70
N GLY A 49 -1.35 -15.20 15.80
CA GLY A 49 -0.21 -16.09 15.92
C GLY A 49 -0.25 -17.17 14.84
N ALA A 50 0.86 -17.89 14.68
CA ALA A 50 0.80 -19.14 13.93
C ALA A 50 -0.26 -20.05 14.58
N PRO A 51 -1.19 -20.67 13.82
CA PRO A 51 -1.21 -20.77 12.35
C PRO A 51 -2.29 -19.91 11.63
N GLU A 52 -3.13 -19.18 12.34
CA GLU A 52 -4.34 -18.54 11.79
C GLU A 52 -4.04 -17.54 10.68
N GLY A 53 -3.03 -16.67 10.87
CA GLY A 53 -2.61 -15.71 9.87
C GLY A 53 -2.13 -16.36 8.57
N LEU A 54 -1.46 -17.52 8.67
CA LEU A 54 -1.01 -18.29 7.51
C LEU A 54 -2.22 -18.83 6.72
N TYR A 55 -3.22 -19.37 7.41
CA TYR A 55 -4.42 -19.91 6.73
C TYR A 55 -5.19 -18.82 5.99
N VAL A 56 -5.44 -17.68 6.63
CA VAL A 56 -6.15 -16.56 5.99
C VAL A 56 -5.34 -16.03 4.81
N HIS A 57 -4.02 -15.92 4.94
CA HIS A 57 -3.14 -15.49 3.85
C HIS A 57 -3.16 -16.45 2.65
N MET A 58 -3.09 -17.76 2.89
CA MET A 58 -3.22 -18.77 1.84
C MET A 58 -4.58 -18.72 1.16
N LEU A 59 -5.63 -18.54 1.94
CA LEU A 59 -6.99 -18.41 1.42
C LEU A 59 -7.15 -17.15 0.56
N ALA A 60 -6.49 -16.05 0.92
CA ALA A 60 -6.45 -14.84 0.10
C ALA A 60 -5.84 -15.10 -1.28
N HIS A 61 -4.74 -15.86 -1.37
CA HIS A 61 -4.15 -16.27 -2.65
C HIS A 61 -5.11 -17.13 -3.49
N VAL A 62 -5.86 -18.03 -2.87
CA VAL A 62 -6.86 -18.87 -3.57
C VAL A 62 -7.98 -18.01 -4.15
N PHE A 63 -8.54 -17.10 -3.34
CA PHE A 63 -9.60 -16.19 -3.81
C PHE A 63 -9.10 -15.24 -4.89
N TYR A 64 -7.90 -14.70 -4.74
CA TYR A 64 -7.32 -13.80 -5.74
C TYR A 64 -7.05 -14.53 -7.06
N PHE A 65 -6.53 -15.77 -7.01
CA PHE A 65 -6.37 -16.63 -8.19
C PHE A 65 -7.70 -16.86 -8.91
N ALA A 66 -8.74 -17.23 -8.17
CA ALA A 66 -10.07 -17.47 -8.72
C ALA A 66 -10.66 -16.19 -9.35
N ALA A 67 -10.50 -15.04 -8.70
CA ALA A 67 -10.96 -13.75 -9.23
C ALA A 67 -10.24 -13.37 -10.54
N LEU A 68 -8.92 -13.56 -10.61
CA LEU A 68 -8.14 -13.30 -11.83
C LEU A 68 -8.54 -14.22 -12.98
N LEU A 69 -8.71 -15.52 -12.72
CA LEU A 69 -9.21 -16.47 -13.71
C LEU A 69 -10.61 -16.10 -14.19
N PHE A 70 -11.52 -15.81 -13.27
CA PHE A 70 -12.88 -15.40 -13.60
C PHE A 70 -12.89 -14.16 -14.51
N LEU A 71 -12.08 -13.15 -14.18
CA LEU A 71 -11.97 -11.94 -14.97
C LEU A 71 -11.37 -12.22 -16.36
N LEU A 72 -10.31 -13.01 -16.45
CA LEU A 72 -9.75 -13.45 -17.74
C LEU A 72 -10.77 -14.22 -18.59
N LEU A 73 -11.60 -15.07 -17.97
CA LEU A 73 -12.66 -15.80 -18.66
C LEU A 73 -13.76 -14.86 -19.19
N ILE A 74 -14.15 -13.84 -18.41
CA ILE A 74 -15.09 -12.81 -18.88
C ILE A 74 -14.51 -12.10 -20.10
N LEU A 75 -13.25 -11.66 -20.02
CA LEU A 75 -12.59 -10.96 -21.12
C LEU A 75 -12.43 -11.83 -22.36
N LYS A 76 -12.29 -13.16 -22.21
CA LYS A 76 -12.26 -14.10 -23.32
C LYS A 76 -13.65 -14.25 -23.97
N LYS A 77 -14.72 -14.34 -23.18
CA LYS A 77 -16.09 -14.52 -23.67
C LYS A 77 -16.68 -13.25 -24.29
N LYS A 78 -16.33 -12.08 -23.75
CA LYS A 78 -16.83 -10.77 -24.17
C LYS A 78 -15.63 -9.85 -24.40
N PRO A 79 -14.87 -10.03 -25.49
CA PRO A 79 -13.67 -9.24 -25.74
C PRO A 79 -14.04 -7.77 -25.92
N PRO A 80 -13.52 -6.89 -25.05
CA PRO A 80 -13.81 -5.47 -25.15
C PRO A 80 -12.96 -4.84 -26.27
N GLY A 81 -13.42 -4.98 -27.53
CA GLY A 81 -12.76 -4.42 -28.71
C GLY A 81 -11.26 -4.76 -28.84
N HIS A 82 -10.58 -4.09 -29.78
CA HIS A 82 -9.16 -4.27 -30.06
C HIS A 82 -8.31 -3.09 -29.57
N SER A 83 -8.69 -2.47 -28.43
CA SER A 83 -7.94 -1.32 -27.92
C SER A 83 -6.66 -1.75 -27.20
N ALA A 84 -5.65 -0.88 -27.29
CA ALA A 84 -4.37 -1.12 -26.65
C ALA A 84 -4.46 -1.04 -25.10
N ALA A 85 -5.53 -0.44 -24.56
CA ALA A 85 -5.85 -0.47 -23.13
C ALA A 85 -6.17 -1.90 -22.67
N TRP A 86 -7.09 -2.57 -23.36
CA TRP A 86 -7.54 -3.92 -23.03
C TRP A 86 -6.48 -5.00 -23.23
N ARG A 87 -5.57 -4.80 -24.19
CA ARG A 87 -4.38 -5.67 -24.32
C ARG A 87 -3.48 -5.57 -23.08
N ASN A 88 -3.17 -4.34 -22.63
CA ASN A 88 -2.35 -4.14 -21.44
C ASN A 88 -3.04 -4.67 -20.18
N PHE A 89 -4.36 -4.49 -20.08
CA PHE A 89 -5.12 -5.01 -18.94
C PHE A 89 -5.06 -6.55 -18.88
N ARG A 90 -5.25 -7.24 -20.02
CA ARG A 90 -5.07 -8.70 -20.08
C ARG A 90 -3.66 -9.14 -19.70
N LEU A 91 -2.62 -8.43 -20.15
CA LEU A 91 -1.25 -8.73 -19.75
C LEU A 91 -1.06 -8.54 -18.24
N ALA A 92 -1.57 -7.45 -17.65
CA ALA A 92 -1.51 -7.24 -16.22
C ALA A 92 -2.14 -8.40 -15.44
N LEU A 93 -3.33 -8.84 -15.84
CA LEU A 93 -4.01 -9.99 -15.21
C LEU A 93 -3.21 -11.29 -15.32
N VAL A 94 -2.57 -11.55 -16.46
CA VAL A 94 -1.71 -12.74 -16.63
C VAL A 94 -0.49 -12.66 -15.72
N PHE A 95 0.20 -11.52 -15.65
CA PHE A 95 1.34 -11.35 -14.75
C PHE A 95 0.94 -11.44 -13.28
N PHE A 96 -0.20 -10.88 -12.88
CA PHE A 96 -0.73 -11.06 -11.52
C PHE A 96 -1.06 -12.51 -11.20
N LEU A 97 -1.60 -13.25 -12.17
CA LEU A 97 -1.91 -14.67 -11.99
C LEU A 97 -0.62 -15.49 -11.78
N LEU A 98 0.41 -15.22 -12.58
CA LEU A 98 1.72 -15.84 -12.44
C LEU A 98 2.36 -15.49 -11.10
N TRP A 99 2.38 -14.20 -10.74
CA TRP A 99 2.92 -13.71 -9.46
C TRP A 99 2.21 -14.34 -8.26
N ASN A 100 0.87 -14.39 -8.28
CA ASN A 100 0.09 -14.97 -7.20
C ASN A 100 0.37 -16.47 -7.04
N THR A 101 0.52 -17.19 -8.16
CA THR A 101 0.84 -18.62 -8.15
C THR A 101 2.23 -18.87 -7.57
N ASP A 102 3.23 -18.10 -8.01
CA ASP A 102 4.59 -18.14 -7.49
C ASP A 102 4.63 -17.84 -5.98
N THR A 103 3.99 -16.75 -5.57
CA THR A 103 3.90 -16.34 -4.16
C THR A 103 3.23 -17.42 -3.30
N PHE A 104 2.14 -18.03 -3.78
CA PHE A 104 1.48 -19.14 -3.09
C PHE A 104 2.42 -20.35 -2.92
N ILE A 105 3.15 -20.74 -3.98
CA ILE A 105 4.13 -21.83 -3.94
C ILE A 105 5.24 -21.53 -2.94
N VAL A 106 5.76 -20.31 -2.92
CA VAL A 106 6.82 -19.89 -1.99
C VAL A 106 6.36 -19.98 -0.55
N HIS A 107 5.15 -19.51 -0.22
CA HIS A 107 4.63 -19.63 1.13
C HIS A 107 4.35 -21.08 1.52
N TRP A 108 3.83 -21.89 0.58
CA TRP A 108 3.65 -23.32 0.81
C TRP A 108 4.98 -24.01 1.11
N LEU A 109 6.02 -23.73 0.32
CA LEU A 109 7.38 -24.23 0.55
C LEU A 109 7.96 -23.74 1.87
N ALA A 110 7.74 -22.47 2.23
CA ALA A 110 8.19 -21.90 3.51
C ALA A 110 7.64 -22.70 4.69
N SER A 111 6.36 -23.11 4.64
CA SER A 111 5.72 -23.92 5.68
C SER A 111 6.23 -25.36 5.77
N ARG A 112 6.93 -25.85 4.74
CA ARG A 112 7.45 -27.22 4.65
C ARG A 112 8.95 -27.30 4.93
N LEU A 113 9.66 -26.19 4.82
CA LEU A 113 11.09 -26.14 5.11
C LEU A 113 11.31 -26.17 6.63
N PRO A 114 12.25 -26.99 7.13
CA PRO A 114 12.57 -27.00 8.55
C PRO A 114 13.21 -25.66 8.94
N GLU A 115 13.08 -25.24 10.20
CA GLU A 115 13.70 -24.01 10.71
C GLU A 115 15.23 -23.98 10.47
N THR A 116 15.87 -25.15 10.49
CA THR A 116 17.30 -25.35 10.18
C THR A 116 17.69 -25.00 8.73
N ALA A 117 16.72 -24.83 7.83
CA ALA A 117 16.95 -24.36 6.48
C ALA A 117 17.25 -22.85 6.43
N PHE A 118 16.96 -22.10 7.49
CA PHE A 118 17.18 -20.67 7.59
C PHE A 118 18.29 -20.38 8.60
N VAL A 119 19.35 -19.72 8.17
CA VAL A 119 20.50 -19.35 9.01
C VAL A 119 20.55 -17.84 9.13
N GLY A 120 20.76 -17.33 10.34
CA GLY A 120 20.91 -15.91 10.62
C GLY A 120 19.62 -15.26 11.12
N HIS A 121 19.70 -14.64 12.30
CA HIS A 121 18.59 -13.95 12.97
C HIS A 121 18.49 -12.46 12.58
N SER A 122 19.46 -11.93 11.84
CA SER A 122 19.46 -10.54 11.37
C SER A 122 19.08 -10.47 9.89
N LEU A 123 18.39 -9.39 9.48
CA LEU A 123 17.96 -9.14 8.09
C LEU A 123 19.08 -9.31 7.05
N TRP A 124 20.32 -8.98 7.41
CA TRP A 124 21.50 -9.05 6.54
C TRP A 124 22.22 -10.41 6.55
N ALA A 125 21.95 -11.25 7.55
CA ALA A 125 22.56 -12.57 7.70
C ALA A 125 21.60 -13.70 7.33
N HIS A 126 20.33 -13.37 7.06
CA HIS A 126 19.28 -14.34 6.76
C HIS A 126 19.55 -15.00 5.41
N ARG A 127 20.04 -16.24 5.45
CA ARG A 127 20.45 -17.01 4.28
C ARG A 127 19.86 -18.41 4.32
N LEU A 128 19.68 -19.00 3.14
CA LEU A 128 19.33 -20.41 3.04
C LEU A 128 20.54 -21.27 3.40
N ALA A 129 20.39 -22.18 4.35
CA ALA A 129 21.42 -23.14 4.71
C ALA A 129 21.73 -24.06 3.51
N GLY A 130 22.99 -24.43 3.34
CA GLY A 130 23.35 -25.58 2.49
C GLY A 130 22.86 -26.90 3.10
N PRO A 131 22.77 -27.99 2.33
CA PRO A 131 22.91 -28.08 0.87
C PRO A 131 21.67 -27.54 0.13
N LEU A 132 21.86 -27.00 -1.07
CA LEU A 132 20.76 -26.48 -1.91
C LEU A 132 20.04 -27.61 -2.64
N THR A 133 19.03 -28.18 -1.98
CA THR A 133 18.11 -29.13 -2.62
C THR A 133 17.26 -28.44 -3.68
N PRO A 134 16.68 -29.17 -4.66
CA PRO A 134 15.78 -28.59 -5.66
C PRO A 134 14.65 -27.74 -5.05
N THR A 135 14.08 -28.19 -3.92
CA THR A 135 13.07 -27.47 -3.16
C THR A 135 13.56 -26.11 -2.64
N ARG A 136 14.81 -26.05 -2.14
CA ARG A 136 15.45 -24.82 -1.67
C ARG A 136 15.75 -23.86 -2.83
N TRP A 137 16.12 -24.38 -4.00
CA TRP A 137 16.28 -23.58 -5.22
C TRP A 137 14.96 -22.97 -5.70
N ILE A 138 13.88 -23.74 -5.74
CA ILE A 138 12.55 -23.23 -6.12
C ILE A 138 12.11 -22.15 -5.13
N TYR A 139 12.26 -22.38 -3.82
CA TYR A 139 11.96 -21.37 -2.80
C TYR A 139 12.78 -20.09 -2.99
N TYR A 140 14.09 -20.22 -3.25
CA TYR A 140 14.98 -19.08 -3.45
C TYR A 140 14.60 -18.26 -4.68
N LEU A 141 14.35 -18.93 -5.81
CA LEU A 141 13.96 -18.26 -7.06
C LEU A 141 12.58 -17.60 -6.97
N GLY A 142 11.60 -18.28 -6.37
CA GLY A 142 10.26 -17.70 -6.18
C GLY A 142 10.24 -16.52 -5.20
N ARG A 143 11.27 -16.37 -4.34
CA ARG A 143 11.38 -15.19 -3.50
C ARG A 143 11.67 -13.89 -4.28
N PHE A 144 12.03 -13.99 -5.57
CA PHE A 144 12.16 -12.84 -6.48
C PHE A 144 10.83 -12.48 -7.16
N ASP A 145 9.75 -12.53 -6.39
CA ASP A 145 8.37 -12.27 -6.80
C ASP A 145 8.18 -10.90 -7.49
N HIS A 146 9.05 -9.93 -7.18
CA HIS A 146 9.11 -8.62 -7.82
C HIS A 146 9.26 -8.70 -9.35
N LEU A 147 9.89 -9.74 -9.89
CA LEU A 147 10.04 -9.96 -11.33
C LEU A 147 8.70 -10.14 -12.05
N LEU A 148 7.66 -10.56 -11.34
CA LEU A 148 6.31 -10.75 -11.87
C LEU A 148 5.37 -9.61 -11.44
N CYS A 149 5.46 -9.17 -10.19
CA CYS A 149 4.60 -8.12 -9.65
C CYS A 149 4.83 -6.75 -10.31
N VAL A 150 6.09 -6.36 -10.53
CA VAL A 150 6.42 -5.04 -11.11
C VAL A 150 5.91 -4.91 -12.55
N PRO A 151 6.14 -5.89 -13.46
CA PRO A 151 5.51 -5.86 -14.78
C PRO A 151 3.98 -5.85 -14.72
N ALA A 152 3.36 -6.60 -13.80
CA ALA A 152 1.90 -6.61 -13.64
C ALA A 152 1.36 -5.20 -13.33
N MET A 153 1.96 -4.52 -12.36
CA MET A 153 1.61 -3.14 -11.99
C MET A 153 1.85 -2.16 -13.13
N PHE A 154 2.97 -2.30 -13.84
CA PHE A 154 3.29 -1.47 -14.99
C PHE A 154 2.21 -1.58 -16.08
N PHE A 155 1.84 -2.80 -16.48
CA PHE A 155 0.78 -3.01 -17.47
C PHE A 155 -0.58 -2.54 -16.97
N LEU A 156 -0.88 -2.71 -15.68
CA LEU A 156 -2.12 -2.22 -15.08
C LEU A 156 -2.22 -0.70 -15.20
N VAL A 157 -1.20 0.04 -14.78
CA VAL A 157 -1.16 1.50 -14.88
C VAL A 157 -1.27 1.97 -16.33
N LEU A 158 -0.58 1.32 -17.26
CA LEU A 158 -0.70 1.64 -18.69
C LEU A 158 -2.12 1.39 -19.22
N SER A 159 -2.78 0.32 -18.78
CA SER A 159 -4.15 0.03 -19.19
C SER A 159 -5.14 1.08 -18.68
N LEU A 160 -5.05 1.45 -17.40
CA LEU A 160 -5.92 2.46 -16.78
C LEU A 160 -5.73 3.83 -17.45
N ARG A 161 -4.49 4.27 -17.66
CA ARG A 161 -4.20 5.53 -18.35
C ARG A 161 -4.80 5.59 -19.75
N ARG A 162 -4.75 4.48 -20.49
CA ARG A 162 -5.33 4.42 -21.84
C ARG A 162 -6.85 4.39 -21.81
N LEU A 163 -7.44 3.66 -20.87
CA LEU A 163 -8.90 3.60 -20.71
C LEU A 163 -9.49 4.98 -20.35
N CYS A 164 -8.82 5.73 -19.45
CA CYS A 164 -9.22 7.10 -19.13
C CYS A 164 -9.19 8.01 -20.36
N ARG A 165 -8.10 7.97 -21.15
CA ARG A 165 -7.99 8.76 -22.39
C ARG A 165 -9.04 8.37 -23.44
N GLU A 166 -9.28 7.09 -23.62
CA GLU A 166 -10.32 6.58 -24.52
C GLU A 166 -11.72 7.09 -24.10
N THR A 167 -11.97 7.18 -22.80
CA THR A 167 -13.24 7.72 -22.24
C THR A 167 -13.37 9.23 -22.45
N GLU A 168 -12.31 10.00 -22.22
CA GLU A 168 -12.29 11.46 -22.45
C GLU A 168 -12.46 11.82 -23.94
N SER A 169 -11.90 11.00 -24.83
CA SER A 169 -11.98 11.24 -26.29
C SER A 169 -13.33 10.85 -26.91
N ARG A 170 -14.20 10.18 -26.16
CA ARG A 170 -15.51 9.74 -26.67
C ARG A 170 -16.46 10.94 -26.69
N PRO A 171 -17.00 11.36 -27.84
CA PRO A 171 -17.97 12.45 -27.87
C PRO A 171 -19.20 12.09 -27.02
N PRO A 172 -19.85 13.08 -26.39
CA PRO A 172 -21.07 12.83 -25.63
C PRO A 172 -22.09 12.16 -26.54
N THR A 173 -22.55 10.98 -26.15
CA THR A 173 -23.63 10.29 -26.86
C THR A 173 -24.86 11.18 -26.81
N THR A 174 -25.27 11.71 -27.96
CA THR A 174 -26.54 12.40 -28.15
C THR A 174 -27.67 11.44 -27.77
N PRO A 175 -28.60 11.82 -26.86
CA PRO A 175 -29.76 11.02 -26.56
C PRO A 175 -30.67 11.03 -27.79
N GLY A 176 -30.51 10.03 -28.67
CA GLY A 176 -31.21 9.92 -29.94
C GLY A 176 -30.64 8.85 -30.87
N ASP A 177 -29.35 8.53 -30.74
CA ASP A 177 -28.69 7.51 -31.58
C ASP A 177 -28.70 6.14 -30.88
N GLY A 178 -29.88 5.52 -30.84
CA GLY A 178 -30.03 4.07 -30.61
C GLY A 178 -30.27 3.33 -31.94
N PRO A 179 -29.87 2.06 -32.06
CA PRO A 179 -30.13 1.24 -33.24
C PRO A 179 -31.62 0.99 -33.49
#